data_AF-A0A7W5WXJ0-F1
#
_entry.id   AF-A0A7W5WXJ0-F1
#
_cell.length_a   1.000
_cell.length_b   1.000
_cell.length_c   1.000
_cell.angle_alpha   90.00
_cell.angle_beta   90.00
_cell.angle_gamma   90.00
#
_symmetry.space_group_name_H-M   'P 1'
#
loop_
_entity.id
_entity.type
_entity.pdbx_description
1 polymer ?
#
loop_
_entity_poly.entity_id
_entity_poly.type
_entity_poly.pdbx_seq_one_letter_code
_entity_poly.pdbx_strand_id
1 'polypeptide(L)'
;MKIILGLFAATLLSTSAIAAPPTVTPTTGKAGAVLPLHVGGRVSRTAEGYTRQWPGTYFEAAFRGTSALLKIGAGDVILRVSVDGAPVAKLVKPRSGLYRVGGLANGRHTIRVDVASESQAAPTVFGGFYADPETRALPAPARTRQIEFIGDSHTVGYGNISTKRDCTQDEVWATTDASQAMPALTARRYGADYQINAISGRGIVRNYDGMTADTVPVAYPFTLFDKATRYADPAWRPRLFVIALGTNDFTTPLHPGEPWETRDALHVDYEQHYVDFVKRLRAQNSHAHVLLWATDMADGEIASEVGKVAARLKAEGQRDVAFVPVTGLAFTGCHAHPSTADDAQIGTALSTYIDAHPEIWTNE
;
A
#
# COMPACT_ATOMS: atom_id res chain seq x y z
N MET A 1 -26.10 72.67 -31.95
CA MET A 1 -25.71 71.90 -30.75
C MET A 1 -26.34 70.52 -30.82
N LYS A 2 -25.54 69.48 -31.11
CA LYS A 2 -25.70 68.05 -30.72
C LYS A 2 -24.82 67.19 -31.64
N ILE A 3 -23.64 66.83 -31.13
CA ILE A 3 -22.76 65.81 -31.69
C ILE A 3 -23.13 64.51 -30.98
N ILE A 4 -23.54 63.49 -31.73
CA ILE A 4 -23.82 62.14 -31.20
C ILE A 4 -22.55 61.30 -31.40
N LEU A 5 -21.92 60.96 -30.29
CA LEU A 5 -20.75 60.08 -30.23
C LEU A 5 -21.26 58.63 -30.07
N GLY A 6 -21.04 57.78 -31.07
CA GLY A 6 -21.34 56.35 -30.99
C GLY A 6 -20.18 55.59 -30.33
N LEU A 7 -20.44 54.98 -29.18
CA LEU A 7 -19.50 54.07 -28.52
C LEU A 7 -19.65 52.66 -29.13
N PHE A 8 -18.61 52.15 -29.77
CA PHE A 8 -18.49 50.73 -30.12
C PHE A 8 -17.90 49.97 -28.93
N ALA A 9 -18.71 49.13 -28.28
CA ALA A 9 -18.25 48.19 -27.27
C ALA A 9 -17.72 46.93 -27.96
N ALA A 10 -16.40 46.70 -27.90
CA ALA A 10 -15.78 45.47 -28.36
C ALA A 10 -15.91 44.40 -27.26
N THR A 11 -16.82 43.46 -27.43
CA THR A 11 -16.91 42.25 -26.59
C THR A 11 -15.77 41.30 -26.93
N LEU A 12 -14.76 41.23 -26.05
CA LEU A 12 -13.73 40.20 -26.08
C LEU A 12 -14.34 38.85 -25.68
N LEU A 13 -14.61 38.00 -26.66
CA LEU A 13 -14.93 36.59 -26.46
C LEU A 13 -13.65 35.87 -25.99
N SER A 14 -13.53 35.63 -24.69
CA SER A 14 -12.49 34.77 -24.14
C SER A 14 -12.77 33.32 -24.55
N THR A 15 -12.09 32.84 -25.58
CA THR A 15 -12.06 31.40 -25.90
C THR A 15 -11.24 30.70 -24.83
N SER A 16 -11.91 30.14 -23.82
CA SER A 16 -11.29 29.21 -22.88
C SER A 16 -10.84 27.98 -23.67
N ALA A 17 -9.56 27.95 -24.05
CA ALA A 17 -8.95 26.77 -24.64
C ALA A 17 -9.03 25.64 -23.59
N ILE A 18 -9.85 24.63 -23.88
CA ILE A 18 -9.93 23.42 -23.05
C ILE A 18 -8.57 22.73 -23.17
N ALA A 19 -7.78 22.76 -22.10
CA ALA A 19 -6.52 22.04 -22.05
C ALA A 19 -6.78 20.54 -22.27
N ALA A 20 -6.00 19.92 -23.15
CA ALA A 20 -6.08 18.48 -23.36
C ALA A 20 -5.85 17.74 -22.04
N PRO A 21 -6.56 16.63 -21.78
CA PRO A 21 -6.39 15.89 -20.54
C PRO A 21 -4.94 15.38 -20.40
N PRO A 22 -4.40 15.29 -19.18
CA PRO A 22 -3.09 14.71 -18.96
C PRO A 22 -2.99 13.28 -19.51
N THR A 23 -1.84 12.91 -20.05
CA THR A 23 -1.59 11.57 -20.62
C THR A 23 -0.25 11.00 -20.16
N VAL A 24 -0.15 9.67 -20.16
CA VAL A 24 1.12 8.95 -19.99
C VAL A 24 1.42 8.15 -21.26
N THR A 25 2.51 8.48 -21.96
CA THR A 25 2.87 7.82 -23.23
C THR A 25 4.34 7.40 -23.26
N PRO A 26 4.69 6.25 -23.87
CA PRO A 26 6.08 5.90 -24.11
C PRO A 26 6.79 6.98 -24.92
N THR A 27 8.06 7.25 -24.60
CA THR A 27 8.86 8.26 -25.32
C THR A 27 10.29 7.78 -25.55
N THR A 28 10.89 8.25 -26.65
CA THR A 28 12.32 8.11 -26.96
C THR A 28 13.11 9.37 -26.61
N GLY A 29 12.48 10.33 -25.92
CA GLY A 29 13.13 11.53 -25.42
C GLY A 29 14.31 11.22 -24.50
N LYS A 30 15.23 12.17 -24.37
CA LYS A 30 16.33 12.06 -23.41
C LYS A 30 15.84 12.44 -22.02
N ALA A 31 16.11 11.59 -21.03
CA ALA A 31 15.87 11.93 -19.64
C ALA A 31 16.74 13.14 -19.23
N GLY A 32 16.11 14.17 -18.67
CA GLY A 32 16.81 15.30 -18.08
C GLY A 32 17.35 14.98 -16.69
N ALA A 33 17.46 16.01 -15.84
CA ALA A 33 17.88 15.85 -14.45
C ALA A 33 16.91 14.93 -13.66
N VAL A 34 17.44 14.12 -12.76
CA VAL A 34 16.63 13.33 -11.81
C VAL A 34 15.81 14.28 -10.94
N LEU A 35 14.53 14.01 -10.76
CA LEU A 35 13.70 14.72 -9.80
C LEU A 35 13.90 14.14 -8.39
N PRO A 36 14.00 14.96 -7.33
CA PRO A 36 13.96 14.48 -5.96
C PRO A 36 12.74 13.59 -5.74
N LEU A 37 12.97 12.44 -5.11
CA LEU A 37 11.99 11.38 -4.98
C LEU A 37 11.70 11.10 -3.51
N HIS A 38 10.42 10.99 -3.19
CA HIS A 38 9.92 10.38 -1.96
C HIS A 38 9.44 8.96 -2.27
N VAL A 39 9.76 8.01 -1.39
CA VAL A 39 9.44 6.59 -1.57
C VAL A 39 8.70 6.11 -0.33
N GLY A 40 7.52 5.53 -0.52
CA GLY A 40 6.86 4.73 0.51
C GLY A 40 6.91 3.26 0.15
N GLY A 41 7.06 2.40 1.15
CA GLY A 41 7.35 0.98 0.96
C GLY A 41 8.84 0.66 1.05
N ARG A 42 9.14 -0.64 1.14
CA ARG A 42 10.51 -1.15 1.20
C ARG A 42 11.09 -1.31 -0.19
N VAL A 43 12.26 -0.72 -0.41
CA VAL A 43 12.97 -0.79 -1.69
C VAL A 43 14.46 -1.04 -1.47
N SER A 44 15.07 -1.77 -2.40
CA SER A 44 16.51 -1.79 -2.58
C SER A 44 16.90 -0.78 -3.65
N ARG A 45 17.89 0.07 -3.37
CA ARG A 45 18.40 1.06 -4.33
C ARG A 45 19.52 0.44 -5.13
N THR A 46 19.37 0.41 -6.45
CA THR A 46 20.37 -0.13 -7.39
C THR A 46 20.71 0.91 -8.47
N ALA A 47 21.66 0.61 -9.35
CA ALA A 47 21.99 1.50 -10.47
C ALA A 47 20.81 1.65 -11.47
N GLU A 48 19.94 0.65 -11.52
CA GLU A 48 18.77 0.57 -12.39
C GLU A 48 17.55 1.31 -11.81
N GLY A 49 17.56 1.63 -10.52
CA GLY A 49 16.51 2.37 -9.83
C GLY A 49 16.18 1.79 -8.45
N TYR A 50 14.89 1.55 -8.22
CA TYR A 50 14.32 1.10 -6.97
C TYR A 50 13.66 -0.27 -7.18
N THR A 51 14.31 -1.32 -6.69
CA THR A 51 13.81 -2.69 -6.75
C THR A 51 12.91 -2.96 -5.55
N ARG A 52 11.71 -3.47 -5.79
CA ARG A 52 10.70 -3.72 -4.75
C ARG A 52 9.98 -5.04 -4.97
N GLN A 53 9.44 -5.60 -3.90
CA GLN A 53 8.65 -6.83 -3.96
C GLN A 53 7.41 -6.81 -3.05
N TRP A 54 7.52 -6.18 -1.88
CA TRP A 54 6.38 -5.90 -1.02
C TRP A 54 5.29 -5.09 -1.76
N PRO A 55 4.00 -5.29 -1.43
CA PRO A 55 2.88 -4.58 -2.05
C PRO A 55 2.82 -3.10 -1.65
N GLY A 56 2.04 -2.33 -2.41
CA GLY A 56 1.68 -0.95 -2.06
C GLY A 56 2.81 0.08 -2.06
N THR A 57 4.00 -0.25 -2.59
CA THR A 57 5.08 0.73 -2.78
C THR A 57 4.59 1.89 -3.66
N TYR A 58 5.01 3.10 -3.35
CA TYR A 58 4.70 4.27 -4.15
C TYR A 58 5.88 5.23 -4.25
N PHE A 59 5.85 6.03 -5.31
CA PHE A 59 6.91 6.96 -5.68
C PHE A 59 6.31 8.33 -5.96
N GLU A 60 6.87 9.37 -5.35
CA GLU A 60 6.38 10.73 -5.49
C GLU A 60 7.49 11.72 -5.81
N ALA A 61 7.21 12.66 -6.70
CA ALA A 61 8.08 13.79 -6.97
C ALA A 61 7.25 15.06 -7.17
N ALA A 62 7.90 16.22 -7.07
CA ALA A 62 7.31 17.49 -7.41
C ALA A 62 8.17 18.24 -8.43
N PHE A 63 7.51 18.98 -9.32
CA PHE A 63 8.17 19.75 -10.36
C PHE A 63 7.38 21.00 -10.74
N ARG A 64 8.02 21.90 -11.48
CA ARG A 64 7.36 23.01 -12.18
C ARG A 64 7.57 22.85 -13.67
N GLY A 65 6.49 22.91 -14.47
CA GLY A 65 6.53 22.74 -15.92
C GLY A 65 5.18 22.24 -16.45
N THR A 66 5.16 21.75 -17.69
CA THR A 66 3.96 21.19 -18.36
C THR A 66 4.01 19.66 -18.51
N SER A 67 5.12 19.04 -18.10
CA SER A 67 5.35 17.61 -18.23
C SER A 67 6.44 17.13 -17.29
N ALA A 68 6.53 15.82 -17.09
CA ALA A 68 7.64 15.14 -16.44
C ALA A 68 7.84 13.76 -17.08
N LEU A 69 8.96 13.12 -16.78
CA LEU A 69 9.27 11.78 -17.26
C LEU A 69 9.29 10.80 -16.08
N LEU A 70 8.82 9.58 -16.31
CA LEU A 70 8.97 8.46 -15.38
C LEU A 70 9.60 7.28 -16.11
N LYS A 71 10.56 6.62 -15.48
CA LYS A 71 11.26 5.47 -16.04
C LYS A 71 10.69 4.18 -15.44
N ILE A 72 10.18 3.32 -16.29
CA ILE A 72 9.69 1.99 -15.93
C ILE A 72 10.83 1.00 -16.13
N GLY A 73 11.12 0.23 -15.08
CA GLY A 73 12.12 -0.83 -15.09
C GLY A 73 11.51 -2.21 -15.37
N ALA A 74 12.27 -3.26 -15.08
CA ALA A 74 11.86 -4.63 -15.34
C ALA A 74 10.78 -5.14 -14.38
N GLY A 75 10.01 -6.14 -14.85
CA GLY A 75 9.05 -6.90 -14.06
C GLY A 75 7.58 -6.58 -14.37
N ASP A 76 6.74 -7.60 -14.26
CA ASP A 76 5.29 -7.46 -14.47
C ASP A 76 4.66 -6.71 -13.29
N VAL A 77 4.01 -5.58 -13.59
CA VAL A 77 3.41 -4.71 -12.59
C VAL A 77 2.17 -4.00 -13.14
N ILE A 78 1.23 -3.69 -12.26
CA ILE A 78 0.17 -2.71 -12.49
C ILE A 78 0.53 -1.42 -11.74
N LEU A 79 0.58 -0.30 -12.46
CA LEU A 79 0.86 1.02 -11.90
C LEU A 79 -0.35 1.94 -12.07
N ARG A 80 -0.66 2.74 -11.05
CA ARG A 80 -1.53 3.91 -11.17
C ARG A 80 -0.70 5.16 -11.14
N VAL A 81 -0.85 6.01 -12.15
CA VAL A 81 -0.19 7.31 -12.23
C VAL A 81 -1.23 8.39 -11.93
N SER A 82 -0.90 9.29 -11.01
CA SER A 82 -1.69 10.49 -10.72
C SER A 82 -0.83 11.74 -10.73
N VAL A 83 -1.46 12.87 -11.07
CA VAL A 83 -0.86 14.21 -11.01
C VAL A 83 -1.80 15.10 -10.22
N ASP A 84 -1.27 15.82 -9.23
CA ASP A 84 -2.04 16.69 -8.33
C ASP A 84 -3.22 15.97 -7.65
N GLY A 85 -3.04 14.68 -7.37
CA GLY A 85 -4.07 13.80 -6.79
C GLY A 85 -5.12 13.28 -7.79
N ALA A 86 -5.13 13.77 -9.03
CA ALA A 86 -6.05 13.29 -10.07
C ALA A 86 -5.45 12.10 -10.84
N PRO A 87 -6.21 11.02 -11.09
CA PRO A 87 -5.74 9.88 -11.86
C PRO A 87 -5.47 10.26 -13.32
N VAL A 88 -4.34 9.82 -13.85
CA VAL A 88 -3.92 10.09 -15.24
C VAL A 88 -3.86 8.80 -16.07
N ALA A 89 -3.32 7.70 -15.51
CA ALA A 89 -3.22 6.43 -16.23
C ALA A 89 -3.21 5.22 -15.29
N LYS A 90 -3.74 4.10 -15.78
CA LYS A 90 -3.47 2.75 -15.27
C LYS A 90 -2.61 2.03 -16.30
N LEU A 91 -1.39 1.66 -15.94
CA LEU A 91 -0.47 0.92 -16.80
C LEU A 91 -0.47 -0.54 -16.37
N VAL A 92 -0.77 -1.46 -17.28
CA VAL A 92 -0.79 -2.91 -17.02
C VAL A 92 0.34 -3.54 -17.80
N LYS A 93 1.30 -4.17 -17.10
CA LYS A 93 2.53 -4.73 -17.66
C LYS A 93 3.21 -3.77 -18.66
N PRO A 94 3.46 -2.50 -18.27
CA PRO A 94 4.11 -1.56 -19.17
C PRO A 94 5.51 -2.08 -19.56
N ARG A 95 5.89 -1.90 -20.82
CA ARG A 95 7.25 -2.20 -21.27
C ARG A 95 8.25 -1.31 -20.53
N SER A 96 9.41 -1.87 -20.17
CA SER A 96 10.53 -1.09 -19.63
C SER A 96 10.90 0.04 -20.60
N GLY A 97 11.15 1.23 -20.06
CA GLY A 97 11.45 2.40 -20.87
C GLY A 97 11.05 3.71 -20.21
N LEU A 98 11.21 4.80 -20.94
CA LEU A 98 10.86 6.13 -20.49
C LEU A 98 9.45 6.49 -20.95
N TYR A 99 8.66 7.08 -20.06
CA TYR A 99 7.30 7.53 -20.33
C TYR A 99 7.20 9.01 -20.00
N ARG A 100 6.51 9.76 -20.87
CA ARG A 100 6.19 11.17 -20.65
C ARG A 100 4.81 11.28 -20.04
N VAL A 101 4.73 11.98 -18.92
CA VAL A 101 3.49 12.51 -18.36
C VAL A 101 3.36 13.93 -18.87
N GLY A 102 2.40 14.19 -19.75
CA GLY A 102 2.25 15.48 -20.42
C GLY A 102 0.80 15.94 -20.50
N GLY A 103 0.56 17.10 -21.12
CA GLY A 103 -0.76 17.73 -21.15
C GLY A 103 -1.10 18.49 -19.87
N LEU A 104 -0.09 18.87 -19.08
CA LEU A 104 -0.29 19.65 -17.86
C LEU A 104 -0.24 21.14 -18.18
N ALA A 105 -1.01 21.95 -17.45
CA ALA A 105 -0.85 23.39 -17.47
C ALA A 105 0.56 23.78 -17.00
N ASN A 106 1.08 24.93 -17.41
CA ASN A 106 2.37 25.38 -16.88
C ASN A 106 2.20 25.78 -15.41
N GLY A 107 2.74 24.99 -14.48
CA GLY A 107 2.48 25.16 -13.07
C GLY A 107 3.38 24.34 -12.18
N ARG A 108 3.11 24.35 -10.86
CA ARG A 108 3.68 23.37 -9.94
C ARG A 108 2.79 22.13 -9.96
N HIS A 109 3.41 20.96 -9.99
CA HIS A 109 2.73 19.68 -9.98
C HIS A 109 3.38 18.72 -8.99
N THR A 110 2.56 17.84 -8.42
CA THR A 110 3.02 16.60 -7.80
C THR A 110 2.67 15.43 -8.68
N ILE A 111 3.59 14.51 -8.88
CA ILE A 111 3.36 13.24 -9.58
C ILE A 111 3.51 12.10 -8.59
N ARG A 112 2.59 11.14 -8.65
CA ARG A 112 2.61 9.93 -7.84
C ARG A 112 2.41 8.71 -8.72
N VAL A 113 3.22 7.68 -8.47
CA VAL A 113 3.08 6.34 -9.05
C VAL A 113 2.82 5.37 -7.91
N ASP A 114 1.61 4.82 -7.84
CA ASP A 114 1.24 3.74 -6.94
C ASP A 114 1.42 2.39 -7.65
N VAL A 115 2.06 1.45 -6.97
CA VAL A 115 2.03 0.05 -7.39
C VAL A 115 0.73 -0.59 -6.88
N ALA A 116 -0.10 -1.05 -7.81
CA ALA A 116 -1.37 -1.69 -7.49
C ALA A 116 -1.22 -3.21 -7.25
N SER A 117 -0.49 -3.91 -8.12
CA SER A 117 -0.41 -5.38 -8.10
C SER A 117 0.54 -5.92 -7.03
N GLU A 118 0.24 -7.10 -6.49
CA GLU A 118 1.19 -7.89 -5.70
C GLU A 118 2.27 -8.52 -6.58
N SER A 119 3.49 -8.65 -6.05
CA SER A 119 4.66 -9.14 -6.80
C SER A 119 5.37 -10.30 -6.08
N GLN A 120 4.62 -11.34 -5.68
CA GLN A 120 5.22 -12.48 -4.97
C GLN A 120 6.28 -13.22 -5.79
N ALA A 121 5.98 -13.50 -7.06
CA ALA A 121 6.82 -14.36 -7.89
C ALA A 121 8.21 -13.77 -8.23
N ALA A 122 8.29 -12.45 -8.39
CA ALA A 122 9.54 -11.77 -8.73
C ALA A 122 9.50 -10.28 -8.33
N PRO A 123 10.65 -9.67 -8.01
CA PRO A 123 10.72 -8.23 -7.77
C PRO A 123 10.48 -7.44 -9.07
N THR A 124 10.11 -6.17 -8.92
CA THR A 124 9.93 -5.21 -10.03
C THR A 124 10.74 -3.94 -9.76
N VAL A 125 11.06 -3.19 -10.81
CA VAL A 125 11.94 -2.02 -10.73
C VAL A 125 11.23 -0.75 -11.19
N PHE A 126 11.30 0.30 -10.39
CA PHE A 126 10.97 1.66 -10.80
C PHE A 126 12.25 2.47 -11.01
N GLY A 127 12.41 3.08 -12.18
CA GLY A 127 13.63 3.79 -12.57
C GLY A 127 13.70 5.25 -12.09
N GLY A 128 12.66 5.78 -11.45
CA GLY A 128 12.63 7.15 -10.95
C GLY A 128 11.93 8.14 -11.88
N PHE A 129 11.85 9.39 -11.42
CA PHE A 129 11.31 10.52 -12.18
C PHE A 129 12.43 11.43 -12.68
N TYR A 130 12.21 12.00 -13.86
CA TYR A 130 13.17 12.89 -14.52
C TYR A 130 12.47 14.14 -15.06
N ALA A 131 13.20 15.24 -15.11
CA ALA A 131 12.78 16.44 -15.80
C ALA A 131 12.68 16.18 -17.30
N ASP A 132 11.55 16.59 -17.88
CA ASP A 132 11.38 16.78 -19.31
C ASP A 132 11.95 18.17 -19.71
N PRO A 133 12.11 18.54 -21.00
CA PRO A 133 12.53 19.90 -21.35
C PRO A 133 11.65 20.96 -20.68
N GLU A 134 12.28 22.04 -20.22
CA GLU A 134 11.65 23.15 -19.51
C GLU A 134 10.98 22.78 -18.16
N THR A 135 11.26 21.57 -17.66
CA THR A 135 10.81 21.11 -16.34
C THR A 135 11.86 21.38 -15.27
N ARG A 136 11.46 22.02 -14.18
CA ARG A 136 12.32 22.29 -13.03
C ARG A 136 11.92 21.41 -11.85
N ALA A 137 12.91 20.74 -11.25
CA ALA A 137 12.72 19.98 -10.02
C ALA A 137 12.28 20.85 -8.83
N LEU A 138 11.42 20.29 -7.98
CA LEU A 138 11.06 20.82 -6.67
C LEU A 138 11.39 19.77 -5.59
N PRO A 139 11.44 20.16 -4.30
CA PRO A 139 11.52 19.18 -3.22
C PRO A 139 10.38 18.17 -3.29
N ALA A 140 10.67 16.90 -3.04
CA ALA A 140 9.66 15.85 -3.02
C ALA A 140 8.62 16.10 -1.90
N PRO A 141 7.39 15.58 -2.04
CA PRO A 141 6.42 15.58 -0.95
C PRO A 141 7.00 14.93 0.32
N ALA A 142 6.67 15.47 1.48
CA ALA A 142 7.10 14.95 2.78
C ALA A 142 5.90 14.79 3.70
N ARG A 143 5.89 13.70 4.48
CA ARG A 143 4.90 13.44 5.53
C ARG A 143 5.63 13.12 6.83
N THR A 144 5.06 13.53 7.95
CA THR A 144 5.59 13.26 9.29
C THR A 144 5.03 11.95 9.85
N ARG A 145 3.77 11.65 9.55
CA ARG A 145 3.07 10.45 10.01
C ARG A 145 3.48 9.23 9.22
N GLN A 146 3.67 8.12 9.92
CA GLN A 146 4.02 6.83 9.34
C GLN A 146 3.19 5.72 9.99
N ILE A 147 2.58 4.87 9.17
CA ILE A 147 1.83 3.68 9.58
C ILE A 147 2.42 2.45 8.88
N GLU A 148 2.66 1.37 9.62
CA GLU A 148 3.08 0.11 9.04
C GLU A 148 1.96 -0.93 9.14
N PHE A 149 1.54 -1.44 8.00
CA PHE A 149 0.51 -2.47 7.88
C PHE A 149 1.19 -3.82 7.62
N ILE A 150 0.88 -4.80 8.45
CA ILE A 150 1.47 -6.14 8.37
C ILE A 150 0.33 -7.15 8.28
N GLY A 151 0.37 -8.02 7.29
CA GLY A 151 -0.75 -8.94 7.12
C GLY A 151 -0.66 -9.93 5.98
N ASP A 152 -1.82 -10.40 5.58
CA ASP A 152 -2.01 -11.37 4.50
C ASP A 152 -2.71 -10.74 3.28
N SER A 153 -3.40 -11.56 2.49
CA SER A 153 -4.15 -11.17 1.30
C SER A 153 -5.21 -10.09 1.55
N HIS A 154 -5.79 -10.02 2.75
CA HIS A 154 -6.70 -8.95 3.14
C HIS A 154 -5.98 -7.59 3.18
N THR A 155 -4.75 -7.59 3.69
CA THR A 155 -3.93 -6.38 3.77
C THR A 155 -3.34 -6.01 2.40
N VAL A 156 -3.08 -6.99 1.53
CA VAL A 156 -2.64 -6.77 0.14
C VAL A 156 -3.73 -6.10 -0.71
N GLY A 157 -5.01 -6.43 -0.48
CA GLY A 157 -6.12 -6.12 -1.39
C GLY A 157 -6.29 -7.16 -2.49
N TYR A 158 -6.07 -8.44 -2.17
CA TYR A 158 -6.19 -9.56 -3.11
C TYR A 158 -7.55 -9.57 -3.81
N GLY A 159 -7.55 -9.37 -5.14
CA GLY A 159 -8.77 -9.43 -5.97
C GLY A 159 -9.87 -8.44 -5.56
N ASN A 160 -9.54 -7.37 -4.83
CA ASN A 160 -10.51 -6.48 -4.19
C ASN A 160 -11.36 -5.65 -5.17
N ILE A 161 -10.87 -5.44 -6.40
CA ILE A 161 -11.63 -4.74 -7.45
C ILE A 161 -12.37 -5.69 -8.39
N SER A 162 -12.36 -6.99 -8.10
CA SER A 162 -13.13 -7.96 -8.88
C SER A 162 -14.64 -7.74 -8.71
N THR A 163 -15.39 -8.00 -9.78
CA THR A 163 -16.86 -8.01 -9.76
C THR A 163 -17.44 -9.43 -9.59
N LYS A 164 -16.56 -10.42 -9.39
CA LYS A 164 -16.93 -11.83 -9.19
C LYS A 164 -15.98 -12.50 -8.18
N ARG A 165 -16.44 -13.60 -7.58
CA ARG A 165 -15.65 -14.41 -6.64
C ARG A 165 -14.77 -15.43 -7.35
N ASP A 166 -15.28 -16.15 -8.34
CA ASP A 166 -14.48 -17.18 -9.02
C ASP A 166 -13.54 -16.55 -10.04
N CYS A 167 -12.25 -16.56 -9.72
CA CYS A 167 -11.21 -15.90 -10.50
C CYS A 167 -10.11 -16.90 -10.90
N THR A 168 -9.56 -16.76 -12.10
CA THR A 168 -8.26 -17.35 -12.40
C THR A 168 -7.14 -16.58 -11.71
N GLN A 169 -5.93 -17.14 -11.66
CA GLN A 169 -4.78 -16.43 -11.08
C GLN A 169 -4.45 -15.13 -11.85
N ASP A 170 -4.67 -15.12 -13.18
CA ASP A 170 -4.51 -13.92 -13.99
C ASP A 170 -5.57 -12.86 -13.66
N GLU A 171 -6.81 -13.29 -13.42
CA GLU A 171 -7.89 -12.38 -12.99
C GLU A 171 -7.61 -11.82 -11.60
N VAL A 172 -7.15 -12.65 -10.65
CA VAL A 172 -6.69 -12.20 -9.33
C VAL A 172 -5.62 -11.13 -9.47
N TRP A 173 -4.59 -11.37 -10.27
CA TRP A 173 -3.51 -10.40 -10.46
C TRP A 173 -4.02 -9.11 -11.11
N ALA A 174 -4.90 -9.20 -12.11
CA ALA A 174 -5.49 -8.05 -12.80
C ALA A 174 -6.45 -7.23 -11.92
N THR A 175 -7.00 -7.86 -10.87
CA THR A 175 -8.02 -7.30 -9.98
C THR A 175 -7.53 -7.08 -8.53
N THR A 176 -6.23 -7.24 -8.28
CA THR A 176 -5.59 -6.87 -7.01
C THR A 176 -5.10 -5.42 -7.10
N ASP A 177 -5.55 -4.57 -6.18
CA ASP A 177 -5.15 -3.16 -6.14
C ASP A 177 -4.90 -2.63 -4.73
N ALA A 178 -3.63 -2.70 -4.32
CA ALA A 178 -3.15 -2.24 -3.02
C ALA A 178 -3.36 -0.72 -2.80
N SER A 179 -3.49 0.08 -3.86
CA SER A 179 -3.77 1.53 -3.72
C SER A 179 -5.21 1.82 -3.31
N GLN A 180 -6.10 0.84 -3.52
CA GLN A 180 -7.51 0.88 -3.11
C GLN A 180 -7.82 -0.02 -1.92
N ALA A 181 -6.83 -0.75 -1.41
CA ALA A 181 -6.95 -1.55 -0.21
C ALA A 181 -7.02 -0.69 1.05
N MET A 182 -7.52 -1.29 2.13
CA MET A 182 -7.65 -0.64 3.44
C MET A 182 -6.38 0.11 3.90
N PRO A 183 -5.14 -0.42 3.76
CA PRO A 183 -3.94 0.29 4.21
C PRO A 183 -3.76 1.67 3.56
N ALA A 184 -3.91 1.73 2.23
CA ALA A 184 -3.73 2.96 1.48
C ALA A 184 -4.88 3.95 1.76
N LEU A 185 -6.10 3.45 1.94
CA LEU A 185 -7.26 4.27 2.33
C LEU A 185 -7.06 4.91 3.73
N THR A 186 -6.62 4.10 4.69
CA THR A 186 -6.37 4.55 6.07
C THR A 186 -5.21 5.56 6.12
N ALA A 187 -4.09 5.27 5.46
CA ALA A 187 -2.95 6.18 5.42
C ALA A 187 -3.29 7.53 4.78
N ARG A 188 -4.08 7.52 3.68
CA ARG A 188 -4.57 8.76 3.05
C ARG A 188 -5.43 9.60 3.99
N ARG A 189 -6.31 8.99 4.80
CA ARG A 189 -7.14 9.70 5.78
C ARG A 189 -6.30 10.53 6.74
N TYR A 190 -5.17 10.00 7.18
CA TYR A 190 -4.31 10.66 8.17
C TYR A 190 -3.18 11.49 7.56
N GLY A 191 -3.05 11.53 6.22
CA GLY A 191 -1.90 12.16 5.56
C GLY A 191 -0.58 11.50 5.96
N ALA A 192 -0.60 10.17 6.13
CA ALA A 192 0.56 9.38 6.56
C ALA A 192 1.26 8.71 5.38
N ASP A 193 2.58 8.57 5.49
CA ASP A 193 3.29 7.57 4.73
C ASP A 193 2.94 6.17 5.24
N TYR A 194 3.02 5.18 4.36
CA TYR A 194 2.73 3.80 4.72
C TYR A 194 3.69 2.78 4.11
N GLN A 195 3.85 1.68 4.84
CA GLN A 195 4.40 0.43 4.29
C GLN A 195 3.35 -0.67 4.42
N ILE A 196 3.20 -1.47 3.36
CA ILE A 196 2.40 -2.69 3.38
C ILE A 196 3.35 -3.89 3.34
N ASN A 197 3.61 -4.48 4.50
CA ASN A 197 4.47 -5.64 4.66
C ASN A 197 3.60 -6.88 4.85
N ALA A 198 2.91 -7.23 3.77
CA ALA A 198 1.94 -8.32 3.68
C ALA A 198 2.22 -9.26 2.51
N ILE A 199 1.79 -10.51 2.64
CA ILE A 199 1.94 -11.53 1.59
C ILE A 199 0.68 -12.40 1.56
N SER A 200 -0.01 -12.43 0.41
CA SER A 200 -1.20 -13.26 0.23
C SER A 200 -0.92 -14.74 0.53
N GLY A 201 -1.82 -15.39 1.29
CA GLY A 201 -1.71 -16.80 1.67
C GLY A 201 -0.77 -17.09 2.86
N ARG A 202 -0.19 -16.08 3.51
CA ARG A 202 0.76 -16.27 4.62
C ARG A 202 0.16 -15.99 5.99
N GLY A 203 0.58 -16.75 6.99
CA GLY A 203 0.14 -16.59 8.39
C GLY A 203 1.27 -16.24 9.35
N ILE A 204 1.03 -16.44 10.65
CA ILE A 204 2.05 -16.30 11.71
C ILE A 204 2.92 -17.56 11.77
N VAL A 205 2.29 -18.71 11.92
CA VAL A 205 2.97 -20.02 12.02
C VAL A 205 2.60 -20.95 10.87
N ARG A 206 1.40 -20.79 10.30
CA ARG A 206 0.86 -21.64 9.25
C ARG A 206 0.38 -20.82 8.07
N ASN A 207 0.74 -21.24 6.86
CA ASN A 207 0.25 -20.63 5.62
C ASN A 207 -1.03 -21.33 5.15
N TYR A 208 -1.69 -20.73 4.16
CA TYR A 208 -2.96 -21.23 3.63
C TYR A 208 -2.84 -22.69 3.24
N ASP A 209 -3.75 -23.51 3.78
CA ASP A 209 -3.80 -24.95 3.52
C ASP A 209 -2.51 -25.73 3.83
N GLY A 210 -1.69 -25.22 4.75
CA GLY A 210 -0.42 -25.85 5.13
C GLY A 210 0.69 -25.71 4.08
N MET A 211 0.55 -24.77 3.12
CA MET A 211 1.54 -24.62 2.04
C MET A 211 2.95 -24.30 2.56
N THR A 212 3.95 -25.00 2.04
CA THR A 212 5.36 -24.78 2.39
C THR A 212 5.90 -23.51 1.74
N ALA A 213 6.00 -22.43 2.52
CA ALA A 213 6.92 -21.32 2.26
C ALA A 213 7.08 -20.47 3.54
N ASP A 214 7.88 -19.40 3.47
CA ASP A 214 8.07 -18.49 4.60
C ASP A 214 6.73 -17.91 5.07
N THR A 215 6.50 -17.92 6.39
CA THR A 215 5.43 -17.16 7.03
C THR A 215 5.77 -15.67 7.06
N VAL A 216 4.81 -14.81 7.39
CA VAL A 216 5.06 -13.36 7.43
C VAL A 216 6.18 -13.00 8.43
N PRO A 217 6.21 -13.52 9.67
CA PRO A 217 7.31 -13.23 10.60
C PRO A 217 8.70 -13.65 10.09
N VAL A 218 8.79 -14.67 9.22
CA VAL A 218 10.05 -15.15 8.63
C VAL A 218 10.50 -14.26 7.47
N ALA A 219 9.58 -13.83 6.61
CA ALA A 219 9.88 -12.93 5.49
C ALA A 219 10.08 -11.47 5.92
N TYR A 220 9.40 -11.05 6.99
CA TYR A 220 9.35 -9.67 7.47
C TYR A 220 10.72 -8.99 7.68
N PRO A 221 11.81 -9.63 8.12
CA PRO A 221 13.07 -8.92 8.34
C PRO A 221 13.77 -8.40 7.07
N PHE A 222 13.28 -8.74 5.87
CA PHE A 222 14.00 -8.55 4.62
C PHE A 222 13.39 -7.48 3.70
N THR A 223 14.26 -6.86 2.89
CA THR A 223 13.85 -5.86 1.89
C THR A 223 13.11 -6.50 0.71
N LEU A 224 13.54 -7.69 0.30
CA LEU A 224 12.95 -8.52 -0.75
C LEU A 224 12.79 -9.96 -0.24
N PHE A 225 12.03 -10.79 -0.96
CA PHE A 225 11.71 -12.17 -0.53
C PHE A 225 12.85 -13.16 -0.80
N ASP A 226 13.92 -12.75 -1.49
CA ASP A 226 15.14 -13.55 -1.63
C ASP A 226 15.97 -13.65 -0.34
N LYS A 227 15.61 -12.85 0.68
CA LYS A 227 16.27 -12.78 1.99
C LYS A 227 17.75 -12.38 1.92
N ALA A 228 18.19 -11.79 0.81
CA ALA A 228 19.59 -11.42 0.60
C ALA A 228 20.00 -10.20 1.45
N THR A 229 19.06 -9.30 1.75
CA THR A 229 19.33 -8.08 2.51
C THR A 229 18.23 -7.82 3.53
N ARG A 230 18.62 -7.62 4.79
CA ARG A 230 17.70 -7.20 5.85
C ARG A 230 17.25 -5.76 5.60
N TYR A 231 15.96 -5.50 5.84
CA TYR A 231 15.45 -4.14 5.72
C TYR A 231 15.93 -3.28 6.89
N ALA A 232 16.47 -2.11 6.57
CA ALA A 232 16.87 -1.11 7.53
C ALA A 232 16.67 0.28 6.91
N ASP A 233 15.84 1.09 7.55
CA ASP A 233 15.67 2.49 7.23
C ASP A 233 15.52 3.28 8.54
N PRO A 234 16.54 4.03 8.99
CA PRO A 234 16.46 4.76 10.24
C PRO A 234 15.42 5.90 10.21
N ALA A 235 14.97 6.32 9.02
CA ALA A 235 13.90 7.31 8.87
C ALA A 235 12.50 6.67 8.96
N TRP A 236 12.38 5.34 8.86
CA TRP A 236 11.12 4.63 9.04
C TRP A 236 10.92 4.27 10.51
N ARG A 237 10.11 5.10 11.19
CA ARG A 237 9.73 4.99 12.60
C ARG A 237 8.20 5.13 12.72
N PRO A 238 7.44 4.10 12.32
CA PRO A 238 5.99 4.15 12.32
C PRO A 238 5.45 4.40 13.74
N ARG A 239 4.43 5.26 13.83
CA ARG A 239 3.73 5.53 15.10
C ARG A 239 2.66 4.49 15.40
N LEU A 240 2.27 3.73 14.39
CA LEU A 240 1.21 2.74 14.45
C LEU A 240 1.60 1.53 13.61
N PHE A 241 1.56 0.37 14.23
CA PHE A 241 1.46 -0.91 13.55
C PHE A 241 0.00 -1.32 13.48
N VAL A 242 -0.48 -1.65 12.29
CA VAL A 242 -1.77 -2.30 12.07
C VAL A 242 -1.51 -3.72 11.60
N ILE A 243 -1.94 -4.73 12.35
CA ILE A 243 -1.60 -6.12 12.06
C ILE A 243 -2.86 -6.97 11.94
N ALA A 244 -2.97 -7.71 10.83
CA ALA A 244 -4.00 -8.72 10.60
C ALA A 244 -3.39 -9.98 9.99
N LEU A 245 -3.21 -10.98 10.84
CA LEU A 245 -2.74 -12.32 10.52
C LEU A 245 -3.52 -13.31 11.36
N GLY A 246 -3.77 -14.51 10.83
CA GLY A 246 -4.60 -15.55 11.45
C GLY A 246 -5.56 -16.19 10.46
N THR A 247 -5.94 -15.48 9.39
CA THR A 247 -6.78 -16.05 8.31
C THR A 247 -6.16 -17.34 7.79
N ASN A 248 -4.93 -17.28 7.32
CA ASN A 248 -4.27 -18.43 6.67
C ASN A 248 -3.88 -19.52 7.67
N ASP A 249 -3.69 -19.16 8.94
CA ASP A 249 -3.46 -20.13 9.99
C ASP A 249 -4.73 -20.98 10.21
N PHE A 250 -5.93 -20.38 10.13
CA PHE A 250 -7.17 -21.01 10.60
C PHE A 250 -8.24 -21.34 9.55
N THR A 251 -8.22 -20.78 8.34
CA THR A 251 -9.35 -20.98 7.39
C THR A 251 -9.42 -22.38 6.76
N THR A 252 -8.47 -23.28 7.05
CA THR A 252 -8.53 -24.67 6.58
C THR A 252 -8.26 -25.66 7.72
N PRO A 253 -8.75 -26.91 7.59
CA PRO A 253 -8.39 -28.00 8.49
C PRO A 253 -6.88 -28.27 8.48
N LEU A 254 -6.39 -28.89 9.56
CA LEU A 254 -5.04 -29.46 9.62
C LEU A 254 -4.97 -30.74 8.78
N HIS A 255 -3.90 -30.88 8.01
CA HIS A 255 -3.60 -32.08 7.23
C HIS A 255 -2.63 -33.01 7.97
N PRO A 256 -2.67 -34.33 7.71
CA PRO A 256 -1.65 -35.24 8.20
C PRO A 256 -0.25 -34.82 7.76
N GLY A 257 0.72 -34.83 8.69
CA GLY A 257 2.11 -34.45 8.43
C GLY A 257 2.42 -32.98 8.71
N GLU A 258 1.43 -32.17 9.06
CA GLU A 258 1.67 -30.85 9.64
C GLU A 258 2.23 -30.96 11.07
N PRO A 259 2.97 -29.95 11.57
CA PRO A 259 3.60 -30.00 12.91
C PRO A 259 2.63 -30.07 14.09
N TRP A 260 1.36 -29.74 13.89
CA TRP A 260 0.34 -29.70 14.95
C TRP A 260 -0.59 -30.90 14.83
N GLU A 261 -0.59 -31.76 15.85
CA GLU A 261 -1.48 -32.93 15.90
C GLU A 261 -2.94 -32.56 16.22
N THR A 262 -3.17 -31.39 16.85
CA THR A 262 -4.49 -30.91 17.25
C THR A 262 -4.66 -29.43 16.95
N ARG A 263 -5.92 -28.99 16.90
CA ARG A 263 -6.23 -27.57 16.69
C ARG A 263 -5.77 -26.69 17.85
N ASP A 264 -5.90 -27.17 19.08
CA ASP A 264 -5.39 -26.49 20.27
C ASP A 264 -3.87 -26.31 20.24
N ALA A 265 -3.13 -27.29 19.72
CA ALA A 265 -1.67 -27.17 19.57
C ALA A 265 -1.31 -26.06 18.57
N LEU A 266 -2.08 -25.92 17.47
CA LEU A 266 -1.93 -24.81 16.54
C LEU A 266 -2.24 -23.47 17.20
N HIS A 267 -3.31 -23.37 18.00
CA HIS A 267 -3.65 -22.14 18.75
C HIS A 267 -2.52 -21.70 19.68
N VAL A 268 -2.00 -22.61 20.50
CA VAL A 268 -0.91 -22.31 21.45
C VAL A 268 0.32 -21.79 20.72
N ASP A 269 0.71 -22.45 19.62
CA ASP A 269 1.88 -22.08 18.85
C ASP A 269 1.70 -20.73 18.12
N TYR A 270 0.53 -20.53 17.50
CA TYR A 270 0.14 -19.27 16.88
C TYR A 270 0.18 -18.11 17.88
N GLU A 271 -0.47 -18.26 19.04
CA GLU A 271 -0.54 -17.20 20.05
C GLU A 271 0.85 -16.80 20.53
N GLN A 272 1.70 -17.79 20.84
CA GLN A 272 3.08 -17.56 21.27
C GLN A 272 3.88 -16.79 20.22
N HIS A 273 3.89 -17.27 18.98
CA HIS A 273 4.67 -16.66 17.90
C HIS A 273 4.17 -15.27 17.52
N TYR A 274 2.86 -15.02 17.61
CA TYR A 274 2.31 -13.71 17.34
C TYR A 274 2.70 -12.70 18.44
N VAL A 275 2.59 -13.10 19.72
CA VAL A 275 3.07 -12.28 20.85
C VAL A 275 4.55 -11.92 20.67
N ASP A 276 5.39 -12.91 20.35
CA ASP A 276 6.82 -12.68 20.16
C ASP A 276 7.12 -11.81 18.96
N PHE A 277 6.35 -11.96 17.87
CA PHE A 277 6.47 -11.10 16.70
C PHE A 277 6.16 -9.64 17.05
N VAL A 278 5.04 -9.37 17.72
CA VAL A 278 4.68 -8.00 18.15
C VAL A 278 5.74 -7.40 19.07
N LYS A 279 6.26 -8.19 20.02
CA LYS A 279 7.37 -7.74 20.89
C LYS A 279 8.63 -7.39 20.11
N ARG A 280 8.99 -8.16 19.07
CA ARG A 280 10.13 -7.84 18.20
C ARG A 280 9.92 -6.54 17.44
N LEU A 281 8.71 -6.28 16.94
CA LEU A 281 8.36 -5.00 16.29
C LEU A 281 8.52 -3.82 17.27
N ARG A 282 7.96 -3.97 18.47
CA ARG A 282 8.02 -2.97 19.54
C ARG A 282 9.43 -2.76 20.09
N ALA A 283 10.31 -3.76 20.05
CA ALA A 283 11.71 -3.58 20.44
C ALA A 283 12.45 -2.60 19.52
N GLN A 284 12.06 -2.52 18.24
CA GLN A 284 12.61 -1.57 17.27
C GLN A 284 11.88 -0.22 17.30
N ASN A 285 10.60 -0.22 17.67
CA ASN A 285 9.74 0.95 17.70
C ASN A 285 8.95 1.01 19.01
N SER A 286 9.63 1.26 20.12
CA SER A 286 9.07 1.21 21.49
C SER A 286 7.99 2.26 21.79
N HIS A 287 7.76 3.18 20.86
CA HIS A 287 6.79 4.27 20.94
C HIS A 287 5.55 4.00 20.05
N ALA A 288 5.56 2.95 19.23
CA ALA A 288 4.52 2.71 18.23
C ALA A 288 3.31 1.98 18.81
N HIS A 289 2.11 2.53 18.70
CA HIS A 289 0.88 1.81 19.05
C HIS A 289 0.74 0.56 18.19
N VAL A 290 0.10 -0.47 18.71
CA VAL A 290 -0.19 -1.72 17.98
C VAL A 290 -1.69 -1.93 17.95
N LEU A 291 -2.26 -1.94 16.76
CA LEU A 291 -3.65 -2.24 16.51
C LEU A 291 -3.76 -3.58 15.79
N LEU A 292 -4.18 -4.60 16.52
CA LEU A 292 -4.53 -5.89 15.93
C LEU A 292 -5.97 -5.83 15.42
N TRP A 293 -6.25 -6.41 14.27
CA TRP A 293 -7.63 -6.61 13.82
C TRP A 293 -7.80 -7.98 13.19
N ALA A 294 -9.04 -8.48 13.21
CA ALA A 294 -9.39 -9.78 12.68
C ALA A 294 -10.84 -9.80 12.18
N THR A 295 -11.13 -10.69 11.22
CA THR A 295 -12.49 -11.00 10.78
C THR A 295 -13.14 -12.03 11.69
N ASP A 296 -14.46 -12.19 11.57
CA ASP A 296 -15.24 -13.28 12.17
C ASP A 296 -15.28 -14.56 11.31
N MET A 297 -14.39 -14.69 10.33
CA MET A 297 -14.28 -15.92 9.53
C MET A 297 -13.84 -17.12 10.38
N ALA A 298 -14.01 -18.33 9.82
CA ALA A 298 -13.78 -19.60 10.51
C ALA A 298 -14.59 -19.69 11.82
N ASP A 299 -15.89 -19.38 11.75
CA ASP A 299 -16.82 -19.39 12.88
C ASP A 299 -16.34 -18.57 14.10
N GLY A 300 -15.65 -17.45 13.83
CA GLY A 300 -15.11 -16.55 14.85
C GLY A 300 -13.77 -16.98 15.46
N GLU A 301 -13.18 -18.09 15.02
CA GLU A 301 -11.91 -18.60 15.54
C GLU A 301 -10.78 -17.58 15.40
N ILE A 302 -10.65 -16.94 14.23
CA ILE A 302 -9.57 -15.97 13.98
C ILE A 302 -9.66 -14.80 14.98
N ALA A 303 -10.85 -14.24 15.17
CA ALA A 303 -11.07 -13.16 16.13
C ALA A 303 -10.82 -13.60 17.58
N SER A 304 -11.21 -14.83 17.95
CA SER A 304 -10.92 -15.41 19.26
C SER A 304 -9.41 -15.43 19.53
N GLU A 305 -8.63 -16.03 18.64
CA GLU A 305 -7.18 -16.22 18.86
C GLU A 305 -6.41 -14.90 18.84
N VAL A 306 -6.76 -13.96 17.94
CA VAL A 306 -6.16 -12.61 17.95
C VAL A 306 -6.52 -11.85 19.22
N GLY A 307 -7.75 -12.03 19.73
CA GLY A 307 -8.18 -11.48 21.02
C GLY A 307 -7.33 -11.99 22.18
N LYS A 308 -7.02 -13.31 22.21
CA LYS A 308 -6.12 -13.91 23.22
C LYS A 308 -4.70 -13.37 23.10
N VAL A 309 -4.16 -13.19 21.90
CA VAL A 309 -2.86 -12.55 21.66
C VAL A 309 -2.83 -11.13 22.25
N ALA A 310 -3.85 -10.32 21.98
CA ALA A 310 -3.94 -8.97 22.53
C ALA A 310 -4.02 -8.95 24.06
N ALA A 311 -4.83 -9.86 24.64
CA ALA A 311 -4.95 -10.01 26.09
C ALA A 311 -3.62 -10.44 26.73
N ARG A 312 -2.92 -11.38 26.10
CA ARG A 312 -1.62 -11.88 26.55
C ARG A 312 -0.54 -10.79 26.48
N LEU A 313 -0.47 -10.03 25.39
CA LEU A 313 0.44 -8.87 25.29
C LEU A 313 0.23 -7.88 26.45
N LYS A 314 -1.03 -7.56 26.77
CA LYS A 314 -1.38 -6.67 27.89
C LYS A 314 -1.00 -7.27 29.25
N ALA A 315 -1.29 -8.55 29.47
CA ALA A 315 -0.95 -9.27 30.70
C ALA A 315 0.58 -9.32 30.94
N GLU A 316 1.36 -9.39 29.85
CA GLU A 316 2.82 -9.36 29.88
C GLU A 316 3.40 -7.92 29.88
N GLY A 317 2.54 -6.91 30.12
CA GLY A 317 2.94 -5.52 30.34
C GLY A 317 3.14 -4.67 29.08
N GLN A 318 2.80 -5.17 27.89
CA GLN A 318 2.79 -4.32 26.70
C GLN A 318 1.66 -3.29 26.80
N ARG A 319 2.03 -2.02 26.64
CA ARG A 319 1.11 -0.87 26.58
C ARG A 319 0.76 -0.55 25.14
N ASP A 320 -0.28 0.25 24.95
CA ASP A 320 -0.67 0.80 23.65
C ASP A 320 -0.99 -0.28 22.60
N VAL A 321 -1.49 -1.43 23.08
CA VAL A 321 -1.98 -2.55 22.26
C VAL A 321 -3.50 -2.58 22.30
N ALA A 322 -4.14 -2.63 21.14
CA ALA A 322 -5.57 -2.81 21.01
C ALA A 322 -5.93 -3.91 20.01
N PHE A 323 -7.17 -4.37 20.13
CA PHE A 323 -7.77 -5.34 19.23
C PHE A 323 -9.12 -4.82 18.75
N VAL A 324 -9.35 -4.85 17.44
CA VAL A 324 -10.62 -4.47 16.80
C VAL A 324 -11.11 -5.66 15.97
N PRO A 325 -12.14 -6.40 16.42
CA PRO A 325 -12.83 -7.36 15.56
C PRO A 325 -13.66 -6.60 14.52
N VAL A 326 -13.61 -7.06 13.27
CA VAL A 326 -14.38 -6.50 12.16
C VAL A 326 -15.29 -7.57 11.59
N THR A 327 -16.59 -7.38 11.71
CA THR A 327 -17.60 -8.38 11.33
C THR A 327 -18.49 -7.86 10.19
N GLY A 328 -19.25 -8.78 9.57
CA GLY A 328 -20.25 -8.42 8.57
C GLY A 328 -19.67 -7.93 7.24
N LEU A 329 -18.47 -8.38 6.87
CA LEU A 329 -17.90 -8.14 5.56
C LEU A 329 -18.61 -9.02 4.50
N ALA A 330 -18.76 -8.50 3.29
CA ALA A 330 -19.49 -9.15 2.21
C ALA A 330 -18.62 -10.17 1.43
N PHE A 331 -17.31 -10.00 1.45
CA PHE A 331 -16.35 -10.93 0.83
C PHE A 331 -16.66 -11.20 -0.66
N THR A 332 -16.94 -10.15 -1.42
CA THR A 332 -17.34 -10.28 -2.84
C THR A 332 -16.19 -10.17 -3.83
N GLY A 333 -14.96 -9.95 -3.36
CA GLY A 333 -13.74 -10.02 -4.19
C GLY A 333 -13.39 -11.46 -4.59
N CYS A 334 -12.29 -11.63 -5.33
CA CYS A 334 -11.86 -12.96 -5.77
C CYS A 334 -11.69 -13.93 -4.59
N HIS A 335 -12.10 -15.18 -4.78
CA HIS A 335 -11.99 -16.28 -3.81
C HIS A 335 -12.52 -15.91 -2.42
N ALA A 336 -13.67 -15.23 -2.39
CA ALA A 336 -14.29 -14.74 -1.16
C ALA A 336 -13.35 -13.86 -0.29
N HIS A 337 -12.52 -13.05 -0.94
CA HIS A 337 -11.76 -11.99 -0.27
C HIS A 337 -12.57 -10.69 -0.14
N PRO A 338 -12.17 -9.76 0.75
CA PRO A 338 -12.72 -8.42 0.84
C PRO A 338 -12.75 -7.71 -0.51
N SER A 339 -13.89 -7.12 -0.83
CA SER A 339 -14.04 -6.16 -1.91
C SER A 339 -13.52 -4.77 -1.51
N THR A 340 -13.45 -3.83 -2.44
CA THR A 340 -13.19 -2.42 -2.11
C THR A 340 -14.22 -1.80 -1.14
N ALA A 341 -15.45 -2.30 -1.11
CA ALA A 341 -16.45 -1.87 -0.12
C ALA A 341 -16.10 -2.40 1.29
N ASP A 342 -15.65 -3.65 1.36
CA ASP A 342 -15.15 -4.25 2.60
C ASP A 342 -13.87 -3.56 3.08
N ASP A 343 -12.94 -3.24 2.17
CA ASP A 343 -11.73 -2.43 2.47
C ASP A 343 -12.10 -1.09 3.13
N ALA A 344 -13.13 -0.41 2.62
CA ALA A 344 -13.62 0.84 3.20
C ALA A 344 -14.28 0.65 4.57
N GLN A 345 -15.01 -0.45 4.78
CA GLN A 345 -15.60 -0.81 6.07
C GLN A 345 -14.52 -1.11 7.11
N ILE A 346 -13.51 -1.92 6.76
CA ILE A 346 -12.36 -2.20 7.63
C ILE A 346 -11.64 -0.88 7.95
N GLY A 347 -11.34 -0.07 6.93
CA GLY A 347 -10.70 1.24 7.12
C GLY A 347 -11.49 2.17 8.05
N THR A 348 -12.82 2.13 8.00
CA THR A 348 -13.69 2.89 8.92
C THR A 348 -13.60 2.37 10.35
N ALA A 349 -13.60 1.06 10.56
CA ALA A 349 -13.46 0.46 11.89
C ALA A 349 -12.11 0.82 12.54
N LEU A 350 -11.00 0.70 11.78
CA LEU A 350 -9.67 1.08 12.26
C LEU A 350 -9.57 2.59 12.50
N SER A 351 -10.10 3.41 11.59
CA SER A 351 -10.08 4.87 11.75
C SER A 351 -10.89 5.33 12.96
N THR A 352 -11.99 4.64 13.29
CA THR A 352 -12.75 4.93 14.51
C THR A 352 -11.90 4.75 15.76
N TYR A 353 -11.09 3.68 15.80
CA TYR A 353 -10.13 3.49 16.89
C TYR A 353 -9.05 4.59 16.89
N ILE A 354 -8.43 4.86 15.74
CA ILE A 354 -7.34 5.85 15.63
C ILE A 354 -7.82 7.26 16.01
N ASP A 355 -9.02 7.65 15.59
CA ASP A 355 -9.62 8.96 15.90
C ASP A 355 -9.90 9.12 17.41
N ALA A 356 -10.21 8.02 18.10
CA ALA A 356 -10.39 8.01 19.56
C ALA A 356 -9.06 8.02 20.35
N HIS A 357 -7.92 7.86 19.68
CA HIS A 357 -6.59 7.75 20.27
C HIS A 357 -5.61 8.75 19.61
N PRO A 358 -5.86 10.07 19.71
CA PRO A 358 -5.04 11.09 19.06
C PRO A 358 -3.59 11.09 19.56
N GLU A 359 -3.31 10.51 20.72
CA GLU A 359 -1.97 10.34 21.28
C GLU A 359 -1.04 9.49 20.39
N ILE A 360 -1.58 8.66 19.49
CA ILE A 360 -0.80 7.95 18.44
C ILE A 360 0.11 8.93 17.71
N TRP A 361 -0.41 10.13 17.43
CA TRP A 361 0.25 11.20 16.68
C TRP A 361 1.00 12.19 17.58
N THR A 362 0.89 12.09 18.90
CA THR A 362 1.58 13.03 19.80
C THR A 362 3.09 12.74 19.80
N ASN A 363 3.88 13.83 19.69
CA ASN A 363 5.33 13.88 19.43
C ASN A 363 5.76 13.93 17.94
N GLU A 364 4.91 14.44 17.04
CA GLU A 364 5.31 14.91 15.69
C GLU A 364 6.17 16.18 15.72
#